data_AF-X1JND3-F1
#
_entry.id   AF-X1JND3-F1
#
_cell.length_a   1.000
_cell.length_b   1.000
_cell.length_c   1.000
_cell.angle_alpha   90.00
_cell.angle_beta   90.00
_cell.angle_gamma   90.00
#
_symmetry.space_group_name_H-M   'P 1'
#
loop_
_entity.id
_entity.type
_entity.pdbx_description
1 polymer ?
#
loop_
_entity_poly.entity_id
_entity_poly.type
_entity_poly.pdbx_seq_one_letter_code
_entity_poly.pdbx_strand_id
1 'polypeptide(L)'
;MRFLNYQHISYRDLKEQIRKQLATNELTQRIRDSVGVTDQEVKDYWLRENEKIKALYIYLSPKKYEKEVVVSQEEITIYYEKHKEDFTIPEKVKADYLLISSGEFTKEIKVTAKELKSYYEGHLANFEIPEKRKASHILIKLLPSASKKDEENAKKKIEEIQKKLEKGADFTTLAKKYSQDTPSAEKGGDLGFFTYTQMIPSFSRAAFSLEKEGEVSGIVKSPFGYHLIKLTGIKQAYTEPFEKVKSRINKLLIEQKSDDLAKKEAETMRERIKEKKITFTDYVKKHPFRYNSTPFFSSTEKVEGVEWTPQFNQVAFSLKPGEISSVVQIPQGYSILKLVERKTSRIPPLKEITQKIKEKVVQEKAKRTAEEKAKQIQKEIKEGENLSSLVKKFGLEYKSLEYLKRGDWIEELDGTDREKFMETAFSLAKGGVSPPVWLSQGYYVIQLTGRDLSLEEFTKEREKFTQDLTSQKRAEELNLWLQKIREKAKIEDNSSLFFSP
;
A
#
# COMPACT_ATOMS: atom_id res chain seq x y z
N MET A 1 -28.90 -26.73 -4.42
CA MET A 1 -29.13 -25.93 -5.65
C MET A 1 -29.23 -24.42 -5.41
N ARG A 2 -29.67 -23.92 -4.24
CA ARG A 2 -29.73 -22.47 -3.96
C ARG A 2 -28.38 -21.70 -4.06
N PHE A 3 -27.24 -22.31 -3.69
CA PHE A 3 -25.89 -21.73 -3.84
C PHE A 3 -25.49 -21.46 -5.30
N LEU A 4 -25.87 -22.38 -6.19
CA LEU A 4 -25.53 -22.37 -7.60
C LEU A 4 -26.31 -21.28 -8.35
N ASN A 5 -27.58 -21.07 -7.95
CA ASN A 5 -28.41 -19.98 -8.48
C ASN A 5 -27.98 -18.59 -7.96
N TYR A 6 -27.49 -18.47 -6.72
CA TYR A 6 -27.06 -17.18 -6.16
C TYR A 6 -25.70 -16.68 -6.71
N GLN A 7 -24.88 -17.58 -7.28
CA GLN A 7 -23.58 -17.24 -7.87
C GLN A 7 -23.57 -17.46 -9.40
N HIS A 8 -24.68 -17.91 -9.99
CA HIS A 8 -24.77 -18.35 -11.38
C HIS A 8 -23.73 -19.44 -11.77
N ILE A 9 -23.31 -20.29 -10.84
CA ILE A 9 -22.31 -21.36 -11.06
C ILE A 9 -23.04 -22.69 -11.16
N SER A 10 -22.78 -23.55 -12.15
CA SER A 10 -23.43 -24.86 -12.24
C SER A 10 -22.82 -25.90 -11.28
N TYR A 11 -23.52 -26.99 -10.98
CA TYR A 11 -22.98 -28.09 -10.15
C TYR A 11 -21.71 -28.71 -10.78
N ARG A 12 -21.68 -28.77 -12.11
CA ARG A 12 -20.51 -29.21 -12.89
C ARG A 12 -19.32 -28.29 -12.62
N ASP A 13 -19.52 -26.98 -12.62
CA ASP A 13 -18.46 -26.00 -12.39
C ASP A 13 -17.93 -26.07 -10.95
N LEU A 14 -18.81 -26.25 -9.96
CA LEU A 14 -18.41 -26.44 -8.57
C LEU A 14 -17.57 -27.72 -8.38
N LYS A 15 -17.97 -28.83 -9.02
CA LYS A 15 -17.22 -30.09 -8.98
C LYS A 15 -15.82 -29.92 -9.60
N GLU A 16 -15.74 -29.23 -10.73
CA GLU A 16 -14.46 -28.91 -11.39
C GLU A 16 -13.61 -27.97 -10.55
N GLN A 17 -14.18 -26.97 -9.88
CA GLN A 17 -13.46 -26.09 -8.96
C GLN A 17 -12.86 -26.86 -7.77
N ILE A 18 -13.63 -27.75 -7.13
CA ILE A 18 -13.14 -28.58 -6.03
C ILE A 18 -12.02 -29.51 -6.52
N ARG A 19 -12.18 -30.13 -7.68
CA ARG A 19 -11.16 -30.99 -8.29
C ARG A 19 -9.86 -30.21 -8.53
N LYS A 20 -9.96 -29.01 -9.12
CA LYS A 20 -8.82 -28.13 -9.33
C LYS A 20 -8.16 -27.73 -8.01
N GLN A 21 -8.94 -27.37 -7.00
CA GLN A 21 -8.42 -26.99 -5.69
C GLN A 21 -7.65 -28.14 -5.02
N LEU A 22 -8.19 -29.37 -5.06
CA LEU A 22 -7.51 -30.54 -4.52
C LEU A 22 -6.19 -30.83 -5.25
N ALA A 23 -6.20 -30.76 -6.59
CA ALA A 23 -5.01 -30.93 -7.40
C ALA A 23 -3.94 -29.85 -7.09
N THR A 24 -4.36 -28.59 -6.98
CA THR A 24 -3.47 -27.48 -6.60
C THR A 24 -2.89 -27.65 -5.20
N ASN A 25 -3.71 -28.07 -4.23
CA ASN A 25 -3.24 -28.32 -2.86
C ASN A 25 -2.21 -29.46 -2.83
N GLU A 26 -2.49 -30.58 -3.49
CA GLU A 26 -1.55 -31.71 -3.56
C GLU A 26 -0.23 -31.32 -4.22
N LEU A 27 -0.30 -30.58 -5.33
CA LEU A 27 0.87 -30.06 -6.03
C LEU A 27 1.68 -29.11 -5.14
N THR A 28 1.01 -28.18 -4.45
CA THR A 28 1.63 -27.24 -3.51
C THR A 28 2.34 -27.99 -2.37
N GLN A 29 1.72 -29.03 -1.82
CA GLN A 29 2.33 -29.85 -0.77
C GLN A 29 3.55 -30.61 -1.28
N ARG A 30 3.47 -31.24 -2.46
CA ARG A 30 4.63 -31.95 -3.05
C ARG A 30 5.84 -31.03 -3.27
N ILE A 31 5.59 -29.79 -3.71
CA ILE A 31 6.66 -28.78 -3.86
C ILE A 31 7.26 -28.44 -2.50
N ARG A 32 6.43 -28.21 -1.47
CA ARG A 32 6.92 -27.93 -0.11
C ARG A 32 7.67 -29.11 0.51
N ASP A 33 7.19 -30.32 0.31
CA ASP A 33 7.80 -31.54 0.84
C ASP A 33 9.13 -31.88 0.16
N SER A 34 9.37 -31.36 -1.05
CA SER A 34 10.67 -31.47 -1.72
C SER A 34 11.77 -30.61 -1.10
N VAL A 35 11.42 -29.68 -0.21
CA VAL A 35 12.35 -28.77 0.46
C VAL A 35 12.73 -29.33 1.83
N GLY A 36 14.01 -29.64 1.99
CA GLY A 36 14.65 -29.94 3.27
C GLY A 36 15.66 -28.87 3.67
N VAL A 37 16.13 -28.94 4.91
CA VAL A 37 17.23 -28.12 5.43
C VAL A 37 18.32 -29.03 5.97
N THR A 38 19.58 -28.65 5.78
CA THR A 38 20.72 -29.36 6.38
C THR A 38 21.03 -28.81 7.77
N ASP A 39 21.72 -29.60 8.59
CA ASP A 39 22.17 -29.14 9.91
C ASP A 39 23.07 -27.92 9.85
N GLN A 40 23.89 -27.81 8.80
CA GLN A 40 24.74 -26.65 8.58
C GLN A 40 23.91 -25.40 8.28
N GLU A 41 22.87 -25.51 7.44
CA GLU A 41 21.97 -24.39 7.15
C GLU A 41 21.18 -23.94 8.38
N VAL A 42 20.72 -24.88 9.20
CA VAL A 42 20.03 -24.56 10.46
C VAL A 42 20.98 -23.86 11.44
N LYS A 43 22.23 -24.32 11.52
CA LYS A 43 23.27 -23.69 12.32
C LYS A 43 23.59 -22.28 11.83
N ASP A 44 23.75 -22.09 10.53
CA ASP A 44 24.05 -20.78 9.94
C ASP A 44 22.87 -19.81 10.12
N TYR A 45 21.63 -20.30 10.00
CA TYR A 45 20.43 -19.53 10.29
C TYR A 45 20.38 -19.13 11.78
N TRP A 46 20.63 -20.06 12.69
CA TRP A 46 20.68 -19.77 14.12
C TRP A 46 21.76 -18.75 14.46
N LEU A 47 22.97 -18.92 13.90
CA LEU A 47 24.06 -17.96 14.07
C LEU A 47 23.64 -16.59 13.55
N ARG A 48 23.00 -16.50 12.38
CA ARG A 48 22.55 -15.21 11.83
C ARG A 48 21.56 -14.47 12.75
N GLU A 49 20.63 -15.18 13.36
CA GLU A 49 19.58 -14.60 14.22
C GLU A 49 20.04 -14.31 15.65
N ASN A 50 21.06 -15.04 16.14
CA ASN A 50 21.53 -14.94 17.53
C ASN A 50 22.93 -14.35 17.69
N GLU A 51 23.68 -14.16 16.60
CA GLU A 51 24.94 -13.43 16.61
C GLU A 51 24.72 -12.03 17.20
N LYS A 52 25.44 -11.77 18.29
CA LYS A 52 25.49 -10.46 18.93
C LYS A 52 26.86 -9.87 18.70
N ILE A 53 26.90 -8.63 18.25
CA ILE A 53 28.15 -7.90 18.08
C ILE A 53 28.25 -6.72 19.05
N LYS A 54 29.48 -6.35 19.35
CA LYS A 54 29.80 -5.05 19.95
C LYS A 54 30.54 -4.24 18.91
N ALA A 55 30.06 -3.04 18.64
CA ALA A 55 30.61 -2.18 17.63
C ALA A 55 30.78 -0.76 18.16
N LEU A 56 31.91 -0.14 17.81
CA LEU A 56 32.08 1.29 17.92
C LEU A 56 31.94 1.89 16.53
N TYR A 57 31.34 3.07 16.42
CA TYR A 57 31.33 3.80 15.15
C TYR A 57 31.62 5.28 15.33
N ILE A 58 32.26 5.85 14.32
CA ILE A 58 32.47 7.28 14.17
C ILE A 58 31.60 7.76 13.02
N TYR A 59 30.86 8.84 13.25
CA TYR A 59 30.07 9.53 12.24
C TYR A 59 30.76 10.83 11.81
N LEU A 60 30.97 10.99 10.51
CA LEU A 60 31.54 12.17 9.88
C LEU A 60 30.49 12.87 9.02
N SER A 61 29.92 13.93 9.57
CA SER A 61 28.98 14.78 8.84
C SER A 61 29.71 15.70 7.86
N PRO A 62 29.38 15.68 6.55
CA PRO A 62 29.91 16.64 5.57
C PRO A 62 29.71 18.09 6.00
N LYS A 63 28.59 18.40 6.68
CA LYS A 63 28.25 19.75 7.15
C LYS A 63 29.34 20.37 8.03
N LYS A 64 30.07 19.56 8.79
CA LYS A 64 31.17 20.04 9.65
C LYS A 64 32.28 20.71 8.84
N TYR A 65 32.49 20.25 7.61
CA TYR A 65 33.59 20.70 6.76
C TYR A 65 33.21 21.84 5.81
N GLU A 66 31.92 22.19 5.67
CA GLU A 66 31.46 23.22 4.72
C GLU A 66 32.15 24.57 4.90
N LYS A 67 32.49 24.94 6.14
CA LYS A 67 33.18 26.21 6.47
C LYS A 67 34.69 26.19 6.19
N GLU A 68 35.28 24.99 6.13
CA GLU A 68 36.71 24.80 5.86
C GLU A 68 37.01 24.76 4.36
N VAL A 69 35.99 24.48 3.55
CA VAL A 69 36.12 24.39 2.10
C VAL A 69 36.16 25.78 1.46
N VAL A 70 37.27 26.05 0.75
CA VAL A 70 37.36 27.18 -0.18
C VAL A 70 36.92 26.72 -1.57
N VAL A 71 36.01 27.48 -2.19
CA VAL A 71 35.52 27.23 -3.55
C VAL A 71 35.96 28.36 -4.46
N SER A 72 36.68 28.03 -5.54
CA SER A 72 37.11 29.00 -6.54
C SER A 72 36.04 29.23 -7.61
N GLN A 73 36.17 30.31 -8.38
CA GLN A 73 35.24 30.64 -9.46
C GLN A 73 35.35 29.64 -10.63
N GLU A 74 36.54 29.11 -10.87
CA GLU A 74 36.81 28.06 -11.85
C GLU A 74 36.04 26.79 -11.50
N GLU A 75 36.01 26.39 -10.22
CA GLU A 75 35.31 25.20 -9.76
C GLU A 75 33.79 25.33 -9.89
N ILE A 76 33.25 26.51 -9.61
CA ILE A 76 31.83 26.82 -9.85
C ILE A 76 31.50 26.68 -11.35
N THR A 77 32.39 27.17 -12.21
CA THR A 77 32.21 27.09 -13.66
C THR A 77 32.27 25.64 -14.15
N ILE A 78 33.26 24.86 -13.70
CA ILE A 78 33.41 23.44 -14.04
C ILE A 78 32.19 22.64 -13.56
N TYR A 79 31.72 22.87 -12.33
CA TYR A 79 30.54 22.18 -11.82
C TYR A 79 29.31 22.50 -12.65
N TYR A 80 29.09 23.78 -12.97
CA TYR A 80 27.97 24.21 -13.81
C TYR A 80 28.01 23.52 -15.16
N GLU A 81 29.15 23.54 -15.86
CA GLU A 81 29.33 22.92 -17.17
C GLU A 81 29.06 21.41 -17.14
N LYS A 82 29.48 20.72 -16.08
CA LYS A 82 29.27 19.27 -15.91
C LYS A 82 27.82 18.89 -15.56
N HIS A 83 27.10 19.74 -14.85
CA HIS A 83 25.75 19.45 -14.33
C HIS A 83 24.66 20.37 -14.93
N LYS A 84 24.88 20.89 -16.14
CA LYS A 84 23.97 21.85 -16.79
C LYS A 84 22.53 21.37 -16.81
N GLU A 85 22.33 20.10 -17.13
CA GLU A 85 20.99 19.49 -17.26
C GLU A 85 20.23 19.47 -15.93
N ASP A 86 20.92 19.27 -14.79
CA ASP A 86 20.33 19.26 -13.44
C ASP A 86 19.76 20.62 -13.04
N PHE A 87 20.19 21.69 -13.71
CA PHE A 87 19.74 23.06 -13.46
C PHE A 87 18.64 23.51 -14.40
N THR A 88 18.14 22.64 -15.28
CA THR A 88 17.06 22.95 -16.20
C THR A 88 15.85 23.46 -15.43
N ILE A 89 15.46 24.71 -15.70
CA ILE A 89 14.18 25.24 -15.22
C ILE A 89 13.12 24.67 -16.17
N PRO A 90 12.17 23.88 -15.67
CA PRO A 90 11.16 23.29 -16.52
C PRO A 90 10.31 24.38 -17.15
N GLU A 91 9.70 24.05 -18.27
CA GLU A 91 8.72 24.92 -18.89
C GLU A 91 7.60 25.27 -17.88
N LYS A 92 7.25 26.56 -17.82
CA LYS A 92 6.15 27.05 -16.99
C LYS A 92 5.19 27.89 -17.79
N VAL A 93 3.91 27.77 -17.48
CA VAL A 93 2.84 28.52 -18.11
C VAL A 93 2.04 29.31 -17.09
N LYS A 94 1.47 30.42 -17.52
CA LYS A 94 0.45 31.18 -16.78
C LYS A 94 -0.83 31.16 -17.60
N ALA A 95 -1.95 30.76 -16.99
CA ALA A 95 -3.24 30.71 -17.66
C ALA A 95 -4.29 31.49 -16.87
N ASP A 96 -5.18 32.14 -17.60
CA ASP A 96 -6.46 32.58 -17.09
C ASP A 96 -7.48 31.46 -17.32
N TYR A 97 -8.44 31.27 -16.44
CA TYR A 97 -9.47 30.26 -16.64
C TYR A 97 -10.83 30.71 -16.12
N LEU A 98 -11.87 30.23 -16.80
CA LEU A 98 -13.26 30.36 -16.39
C LEU A 98 -13.65 29.08 -15.67
N LEU A 99 -14.10 29.16 -14.43
CA LEU A 99 -14.72 28.07 -13.70
C LEU A 99 -16.23 28.21 -13.77
N ILE A 100 -16.89 27.22 -14.36
CA ILE A 100 -18.34 27.06 -14.34
C ILE A 100 -18.61 25.89 -13.41
N SER A 101 -18.89 26.20 -12.14
CA SER A 101 -19.10 25.21 -11.11
C SER A 101 -20.48 24.59 -11.20
N SER A 102 -20.55 23.26 -11.10
CA SER A 102 -21.82 22.53 -11.05
C SER A 102 -22.70 23.04 -9.89
N GLY A 103 -22.11 23.46 -8.77
CA GLY A 103 -22.83 23.99 -7.61
C GLY A 103 -23.72 25.21 -7.91
N GLU A 104 -23.38 26.01 -8.93
CA GLU A 104 -24.11 27.24 -9.31
C GLU A 104 -25.55 26.96 -9.75
N PHE A 105 -25.79 25.80 -10.36
CA PHE A 105 -27.07 25.44 -10.98
C PHE A 105 -28.04 24.73 -10.02
N THR A 106 -27.56 24.34 -8.84
CA THR A 106 -28.33 23.54 -7.87
C THR A 106 -29.66 24.18 -7.47
N LYS A 107 -29.70 25.52 -7.36
CA LYS A 107 -30.91 26.28 -6.97
C LYS A 107 -31.96 26.39 -8.07
N GLU A 108 -31.54 26.25 -9.34
CA GLU A 108 -32.42 26.36 -10.50
C GLU A 108 -33.14 25.04 -10.81
N ILE A 109 -32.59 23.92 -10.32
CA ILE A 109 -33.10 22.59 -10.61
C ILE A 109 -34.27 22.24 -9.70
N LYS A 110 -35.42 21.98 -10.31
CA LYS A 110 -36.56 21.36 -9.67
C LYS A 110 -36.69 19.93 -10.17
N VAL A 111 -36.49 18.96 -9.27
CA VAL A 111 -36.73 17.55 -9.58
C VAL A 111 -38.19 17.23 -9.30
N THR A 112 -38.88 16.71 -10.31
CA THR A 112 -40.30 16.37 -10.20
C THR A 112 -40.51 15.02 -9.51
N ALA A 113 -41.67 14.81 -8.91
CA ALA A 113 -42.04 13.52 -8.32
C ALA A 113 -41.98 12.36 -9.33
N LYS A 114 -42.32 12.64 -10.59
CA LYS A 114 -42.25 11.68 -11.70
C LYS A 114 -40.80 11.21 -11.95
N GLU A 115 -39.85 12.14 -11.95
CA GLU A 115 -38.43 11.83 -12.16
C GLU A 115 -37.84 11.02 -10.99
N LEU A 116 -38.17 11.39 -9.75
CA LEU A 116 -37.76 10.63 -8.57
C LEU A 116 -38.25 9.18 -8.64
N LYS A 117 -39.52 8.99 -9.00
CA LYS A 117 -40.14 7.67 -9.11
C LYS A 117 -39.53 6.86 -10.27
N SER A 118 -39.36 7.49 -11.43
CA SER A 118 -38.73 6.86 -12.60
C SER A 118 -37.29 6.44 -12.32
N TYR A 119 -36.51 7.26 -11.61
CA TYR A 119 -35.15 6.90 -11.21
C TYR A 119 -35.16 5.70 -10.27
N TYR A 120 -36.02 5.71 -9.24
CA TYR A 120 -36.15 4.60 -8.29
C TYR A 120 -36.51 3.28 -8.99
N GLU A 121 -37.52 3.30 -9.86
CA GLU A 121 -37.98 2.13 -10.61
C GLU A 121 -36.93 1.61 -11.60
N GLY A 122 -36.17 2.51 -12.24
CA GLY A 122 -35.08 2.13 -13.14
C GLY A 122 -33.81 1.63 -12.44
N HIS A 123 -33.68 1.84 -11.12
CA HIS A 123 -32.46 1.53 -10.35
C HIS A 123 -32.75 0.72 -9.09
N LEU A 124 -33.78 -0.13 -9.07
CA LEU A 124 -34.18 -0.92 -7.88
C LEU A 124 -33.03 -1.73 -7.28
N ALA A 125 -32.13 -2.27 -8.12
CA ALA A 125 -30.95 -3.01 -7.69
C ALA A 125 -30.01 -2.19 -6.78
N ASN A 126 -29.92 -0.87 -6.97
CA ASN A 126 -29.10 0.01 -6.14
C ASN A 126 -29.68 0.22 -4.73
N PHE A 127 -30.93 -0.21 -4.51
CA PHE A 127 -31.67 -0.09 -3.27
C PHE A 127 -31.96 -1.45 -2.63
N GLU A 128 -31.41 -2.54 -3.18
CA GLU A 128 -31.54 -3.87 -2.58
C GLU A 128 -30.65 -3.99 -1.34
N ILE A 129 -31.29 -4.31 -0.21
CA ILE A 129 -30.60 -4.73 0.99
C ILE A 129 -30.53 -6.26 0.96
N PRO A 130 -29.32 -6.85 0.88
CA PRO A 130 -29.19 -8.30 0.80
C PRO A 130 -29.62 -8.97 2.11
N GLU A 131 -30.03 -10.23 2.01
CA GLU A 131 -30.36 -11.07 3.17
C GLU A 131 -29.16 -11.13 4.13
N LYS A 132 -29.44 -10.96 5.42
CA LYS A 132 -28.46 -11.14 6.49
C LYS A 132 -28.92 -12.24 7.43
N ARG A 133 -27.99 -13.10 7.83
CA ARG A 133 -28.23 -14.12 8.85
C ARG A 133 -27.39 -13.85 10.06
N LYS A 134 -27.98 -14.08 11.23
CA LYS A 134 -27.27 -14.13 12.49
C LYS A 134 -27.04 -15.59 12.83
N ALA A 135 -25.80 -15.98 13.11
CA ALA A 135 -25.50 -17.36 13.46
C ALA A 135 -24.54 -17.44 14.64
N SER A 136 -24.63 -18.55 15.38
CA SER A 136 -23.62 -18.97 16.34
C SER A 136 -22.90 -20.22 15.83
N HIS A 137 -21.63 -20.41 16.19
CA HIS A 137 -20.90 -21.60 15.77
C HIS A 137 -20.06 -22.26 16.87
N ILE A 138 -19.81 -23.55 16.70
CA ILE A 138 -18.84 -24.32 17.46
C ILE A 138 -17.77 -24.80 16.48
N LEU A 139 -16.54 -24.31 16.65
CA LEU A 139 -15.41 -24.69 15.81
C LEU A 139 -14.49 -25.68 16.53
N ILE A 140 -14.26 -26.84 15.93
CA ILE A 140 -13.11 -27.70 16.25
C ILE A 140 -12.04 -27.46 15.20
N LYS A 141 -11.00 -26.73 15.59
CA LYS A 141 -9.93 -26.24 14.74
C LYS A 141 -9.16 -27.42 14.13
N LEU A 142 -8.88 -27.29 12.83
CA LEU A 142 -7.96 -28.15 12.12
C LEU A 142 -7.00 -27.25 11.35
N LEU A 143 -5.70 -27.41 11.60
CA LEU A 143 -4.68 -26.69 10.84
C LEU A 143 -4.59 -27.26 9.42
N PRO A 144 -4.25 -26.46 8.40
CA PRO A 144 -4.04 -26.96 7.04
C PRO A 144 -2.99 -28.08 6.94
N SER A 145 -2.06 -28.16 7.90
CA SER A 145 -1.01 -29.17 8.02
C SER A 145 -1.38 -30.35 8.94
N ALA A 146 -2.62 -30.43 9.42
CA ALA A 146 -3.03 -31.45 10.37
C ALA A 146 -2.90 -32.88 9.79
N SER A 147 -2.45 -33.82 10.62
CA SER A 147 -2.33 -35.22 10.21
C SER A 147 -3.71 -35.86 10.01
N LYS A 148 -3.76 -37.02 9.32
CA LYS A 148 -5.01 -37.81 9.22
C LYS A 148 -5.58 -38.15 10.60
N LYS A 149 -4.71 -38.41 11.58
CA LYS A 149 -5.11 -38.69 12.96
C LYS A 149 -5.75 -37.48 13.63
N ASP A 150 -5.21 -36.28 13.39
CA ASP A 150 -5.79 -35.03 13.90
C ASP A 150 -7.15 -34.73 13.25
N GLU A 151 -7.28 -34.99 11.95
CA GLU A 151 -8.56 -34.86 11.26
C GLU A 151 -9.61 -35.83 11.82
N GLU A 152 -9.26 -37.10 12.03
CA GLU A 152 -10.16 -38.08 12.66
C GLU A 152 -10.54 -37.68 14.08
N ASN A 153 -9.60 -37.17 14.87
CA ASN A 153 -9.87 -36.70 16.23
C ASN A 153 -10.79 -35.47 16.24
N ALA A 154 -10.55 -34.49 15.36
CA ALA A 154 -11.40 -33.31 15.22
C ALA A 154 -12.81 -33.68 14.77
N LYS A 155 -12.93 -34.63 13.83
CA LYS A 155 -14.21 -35.16 13.36
C LYS A 155 -14.97 -35.88 14.47
N LYS A 156 -14.33 -36.78 15.22
CA LYS A 156 -14.94 -37.46 16.37
C LYS A 156 -15.44 -36.47 17.43
N LYS A 157 -14.64 -35.45 17.74
CA LYS A 157 -15.03 -34.39 18.70
C LYS A 157 -16.27 -33.63 18.26
N ILE A 158 -16.34 -33.19 17.00
CA ILE A 158 -17.53 -32.46 16.52
C ILE A 158 -18.76 -33.39 16.43
N GLU A 159 -18.59 -34.67 16.08
CA GLU A 159 -19.67 -35.66 16.09
C GLU A 159 -20.22 -35.92 17.50
N GLU A 160 -19.36 -35.96 18.52
CA GLU A 160 -19.80 -36.05 19.92
C GLU A 160 -20.59 -34.82 20.36
N ILE A 161 -20.18 -33.62 19.93
CA ILE A 161 -20.90 -32.38 20.22
C ILE A 161 -22.25 -32.38 19.50
N GLN A 162 -22.31 -32.84 18.26
CA GLN A 162 -23.56 -32.98 17.51
C GLN A 162 -24.53 -33.95 18.22
N LYS A 163 -24.05 -35.12 18.67
CA LYS A 163 -24.87 -36.06 19.46
C LYS A 163 -25.39 -35.47 20.76
N LYS A 164 -24.64 -34.57 21.41
CA LYS A 164 -25.10 -33.86 22.61
C LYS A 164 -26.22 -32.87 22.25
N LEU A 165 -26.10 -32.15 21.14
CA LEU A 165 -27.15 -31.26 20.64
C LEU A 165 -28.43 -32.02 20.28
N GLU A 166 -28.31 -33.17 19.60
CA GLU A 166 -29.46 -34.04 19.26
C GLU A 166 -30.20 -34.57 20.50
N LYS A 167 -29.50 -34.71 21.63
CA LYS A 167 -30.07 -35.08 22.93
C LYS A 167 -30.62 -33.88 23.73
N GLY A 168 -30.65 -32.68 23.14
CA GLY A 168 -31.23 -31.48 23.75
C GLY A 168 -30.27 -30.64 24.59
N ALA A 169 -28.94 -30.85 24.48
CA ALA A 169 -27.99 -29.97 25.16
C ALA A 169 -28.03 -28.53 24.60
N ASP A 170 -27.79 -27.53 25.45
CA ASP A 170 -27.78 -26.13 25.04
C ASP A 170 -26.55 -25.77 24.18
N PHE A 171 -26.79 -25.14 23.02
CA PHE A 171 -25.75 -24.79 22.06
C PHE A 171 -24.75 -23.78 22.62
N THR A 172 -25.22 -22.76 23.32
CA THR A 172 -24.38 -21.69 23.89
C THR A 172 -23.40 -22.27 24.92
N THR A 173 -23.88 -23.21 25.75
CA THR A 173 -23.08 -23.94 26.74
C THR A 173 -22.02 -24.81 26.06
N LEU A 174 -22.40 -25.54 25.01
CA LEU A 174 -21.44 -26.35 24.24
C LEU A 174 -20.44 -25.48 23.48
N ALA A 175 -20.84 -24.34 22.95
CA ALA A 175 -19.95 -23.39 22.29
C ALA A 175 -18.90 -22.83 23.26
N LYS A 176 -19.33 -22.35 24.45
CA LYS A 176 -18.42 -21.89 25.51
C LYS A 176 -17.43 -22.96 25.95
N LYS A 177 -17.88 -24.22 26.00
CA LYS A 177 -17.08 -25.34 26.51
C LYS A 177 -16.13 -25.94 25.48
N TYR A 178 -16.53 -26.03 24.22
CA TYR A 178 -15.83 -26.83 23.20
C TYR A 178 -15.38 -26.04 21.98
N SER A 179 -15.92 -24.86 21.70
CA SER A 179 -15.49 -24.08 20.55
C SER A 179 -14.07 -23.56 20.75
N GLN A 180 -13.22 -23.78 19.74
CA GLN A 180 -11.84 -23.35 19.72
C GLN A 180 -11.66 -22.00 19.01
N ASP A 181 -12.77 -21.36 18.61
CA ASP A 181 -12.81 -19.96 18.20
C ASP A 181 -13.05 -19.06 19.42
N THR A 182 -11.98 -18.76 20.16
CA THR A 182 -12.03 -18.08 21.46
C THR A 182 -12.91 -16.82 21.50
N PRO A 183 -12.82 -15.88 20.53
CA PRO A 183 -13.61 -14.64 20.58
C PRO A 183 -15.12 -14.85 20.49
N SER A 184 -15.58 -15.83 19.71
CA SER A 184 -17.01 -16.15 19.63
C SER A 184 -17.44 -17.12 20.72
N ALA A 185 -16.57 -18.06 21.13
CA ALA A 185 -16.85 -19.05 22.17
C ALA A 185 -17.31 -18.40 23.48
N GLU A 186 -16.62 -17.35 23.92
CA GLU A 186 -17.00 -16.57 25.13
C GLU A 186 -18.41 -16.00 25.05
N LYS A 187 -18.87 -15.65 23.84
CA LYS A 187 -20.20 -15.14 23.52
C LYS A 187 -21.19 -16.25 23.14
N GLY A 188 -20.90 -17.51 23.47
CA GLY A 188 -21.76 -18.64 23.12
C GLY A 188 -21.75 -19.00 21.64
N GLY A 189 -20.68 -18.63 20.93
CA GLY A 189 -20.49 -18.84 19.51
C GLY A 189 -21.01 -17.73 18.61
N ASP A 190 -21.57 -16.63 19.14
CA ASP A 190 -22.25 -15.58 18.36
C ASP A 190 -21.29 -14.84 17.39
N LEU A 191 -21.64 -14.84 16.10
CA LEU A 191 -20.92 -14.15 15.03
C LEU A 191 -21.60 -12.86 14.56
N GLY A 192 -22.77 -12.51 15.11
CA GLY A 192 -23.55 -11.37 14.65
C GLY A 192 -24.19 -11.59 13.28
N PHE A 193 -24.75 -10.51 12.70
CA PHE A 193 -25.38 -10.56 11.38
C PHE A 193 -24.33 -10.41 10.26
N PHE A 194 -24.39 -11.30 9.28
CA PHE A 194 -23.54 -11.27 8.10
C PHE A 194 -24.35 -11.54 6.82
N THR A 195 -23.90 -10.97 5.71
CA THR A 195 -24.39 -11.29 4.37
C THR A 195 -23.70 -12.56 3.86
N TYR A 196 -24.25 -13.12 2.78
CA TYR A 196 -23.73 -14.34 2.16
C TYR A 196 -22.22 -14.27 1.82
N THR A 197 -21.73 -13.11 1.41
CA THR A 197 -20.36 -12.90 0.94
C THR A 197 -19.35 -12.57 2.04
N GLN A 198 -19.81 -12.31 3.27
CA GLN A 198 -18.94 -11.92 4.39
C GLN A 198 -18.28 -13.12 5.09
N MET A 199 -18.81 -14.33 4.91
CA MET A 199 -18.25 -15.56 5.47
C MET A 199 -17.66 -16.44 4.37
N ILE A 200 -16.79 -17.38 4.75
CA ILE A 200 -16.22 -18.33 3.79
C ILE A 200 -17.32 -19.19 3.13
N PRO A 201 -17.15 -19.62 1.86
CA PRO A 201 -18.23 -20.25 1.11
C PRO A 201 -18.86 -21.48 1.76
N SER A 202 -18.07 -22.35 2.41
CA SER A 202 -18.63 -23.53 3.09
C SER A 202 -19.51 -23.16 4.29
N PHE A 203 -19.10 -22.15 5.07
CA PHE A 203 -19.86 -21.62 6.19
C PHE A 203 -21.13 -20.91 5.70
N SER A 204 -21.01 -19.98 4.75
CA SER A 204 -22.15 -19.27 4.18
C SER A 204 -23.19 -20.21 3.61
N ARG A 205 -22.79 -21.25 2.86
CA ARG A 205 -23.74 -22.25 2.32
C ARG A 205 -24.54 -22.94 3.42
N ALA A 206 -23.89 -23.35 4.51
CA ALA A 206 -24.56 -24.03 5.60
C ALA A 206 -25.45 -23.06 6.39
N ALA A 207 -24.92 -21.92 6.81
CA ALA A 207 -25.68 -20.90 7.52
C ALA A 207 -26.89 -20.41 6.70
N PHE A 208 -26.72 -20.23 5.38
CA PHE A 208 -27.78 -19.80 4.46
C PHE A 208 -28.72 -20.93 3.99
N SER A 209 -28.47 -22.18 4.38
CA SER A 209 -29.38 -23.30 4.12
C SER A 209 -30.41 -23.54 5.23
N LEU A 210 -30.16 -23.05 6.44
CA LEU A 210 -31.04 -23.18 7.61
C LEU A 210 -32.29 -22.31 7.45
N GLU A 211 -33.49 -22.82 7.59
CA GLU A 211 -34.70 -22.04 7.29
C GLU A 211 -35.34 -21.43 8.54
N LYS A 212 -35.05 -22.00 9.73
CA LYS A 212 -35.71 -21.61 10.97
C LYS A 212 -34.71 -21.15 12.03
N GLU A 213 -35.05 -20.10 12.74
CA GLU A 213 -34.29 -19.70 13.92
C GLU A 213 -34.29 -20.83 14.95
N GLY A 214 -33.12 -21.13 15.51
CA GLY A 214 -32.86 -22.26 16.38
C GLY A 214 -32.34 -23.51 15.66
N GLU A 215 -32.47 -23.60 14.34
CA GLU A 215 -31.98 -24.74 13.56
C GLU A 215 -30.45 -24.82 13.61
N VAL A 216 -29.93 -26.05 13.65
CA VAL A 216 -28.49 -26.34 13.68
C VAL A 216 -28.12 -27.12 12.42
N SER A 217 -27.04 -26.72 11.77
CA SER A 217 -26.50 -27.41 10.60
C SER A 217 -25.98 -28.80 10.94
N GLY A 218 -25.83 -29.64 9.92
CA GLY A 218 -24.89 -30.76 10.01
C GLY A 218 -23.44 -30.27 10.19
N ILE A 219 -22.51 -31.21 10.33
CA ILE A 219 -21.08 -30.89 10.44
C ILE A 219 -20.58 -30.27 9.12
N VAL A 220 -20.05 -29.05 9.21
CA VAL A 220 -19.51 -28.31 8.07
C VAL A 220 -18.00 -28.35 8.13
N LYS A 221 -17.35 -28.92 7.11
CA LYS A 221 -15.89 -28.85 6.96
C LYS A 221 -15.49 -27.53 6.28
N SER A 222 -14.48 -26.87 6.82
CA SER A 222 -13.88 -25.67 6.26
C SER A 222 -12.35 -25.70 6.39
N PRO A 223 -11.62 -24.75 5.76
CA PRO A 223 -10.17 -24.64 5.95
C PRO A 223 -9.72 -24.43 7.40
N PHE A 224 -10.63 -24.01 8.28
CA PHE A 224 -10.36 -23.80 9.70
C PHE A 224 -10.68 -25.01 10.58
N GLY A 225 -11.27 -26.07 10.01
CA GLY A 225 -11.70 -27.26 10.74
C GLY A 225 -13.18 -27.58 10.57
N TYR A 226 -13.79 -28.14 11.61
CA TYR A 226 -15.17 -28.59 11.60
C TYR A 226 -16.07 -27.66 12.40
N HIS A 227 -17.23 -27.34 11.85
CA HIS A 227 -18.17 -26.37 12.40
C HIS A 227 -19.54 -27.02 12.61
N LEU A 228 -20.20 -26.70 13.71
CA LEU A 228 -21.65 -26.78 13.85
C LEU A 228 -22.18 -25.34 13.91
N ILE A 229 -23.19 -25.03 13.10
CA ILE A 229 -23.69 -23.67 12.93
C ILE A 229 -25.15 -23.64 13.34
N LYS A 230 -25.50 -22.77 14.29
CA LYS A 230 -26.88 -22.52 14.70
C LYS A 230 -27.37 -21.20 14.11
N LEU A 231 -28.52 -21.21 13.45
CA LEU A 231 -29.18 -19.99 13.00
C LEU A 231 -29.86 -19.32 14.20
N THR A 232 -29.56 -18.06 14.44
CA THR A 232 -30.06 -17.28 15.60
C THR A 232 -30.72 -15.97 15.16
N GLY A 233 -31.10 -15.85 13.89
CA GLY A 233 -31.84 -14.71 13.37
C GLY A 233 -31.75 -14.59 11.85
N ILE A 234 -32.85 -14.16 11.23
CA ILE A 234 -32.94 -13.94 9.79
C ILE A 234 -33.43 -12.52 9.53
N LYS A 235 -32.71 -11.77 8.70
CA LYS A 235 -33.17 -10.52 8.09
C LYS A 235 -33.28 -10.75 6.59
N GLN A 236 -34.51 -10.88 6.11
CA GLN A 236 -34.80 -11.11 4.69
C GLN A 236 -34.25 -9.99 3.81
N ALA A 237 -33.90 -10.33 2.57
CA ALA A 237 -33.61 -9.33 1.57
C ALA A 237 -34.86 -8.48 1.33
N TYR A 238 -34.67 -7.17 1.17
CA TYR A 238 -35.75 -6.27 0.81
C TYR A 238 -35.19 -5.08 0.03
N THR A 239 -36.01 -4.46 -0.80
CA THR A 239 -35.66 -3.20 -1.45
C THR A 239 -36.07 -2.05 -0.55
N GLU A 240 -35.16 -1.11 -0.27
CA GLU A 240 -35.47 0.08 0.53
C GLU A 240 -36.65 0.84 -0.09
N PRO A 241 -37.75 1.09 0.64
CA PRO A 241 -38.91 1.75 0.08
C PRO A 241 -38.59 3.15 -0.47
N PHE A 242 -39.26 3.54 -1.55
CA PHE A 242 -39.08 4.84 -2.21
C PHE A 242 -39.01 6.01 -1.21
N GLU A 243 -39.93 6.09 -0.24
CA GLU A 243 -39.96 7.18 0.76
C GLU A 243 -38.69 7.27 1.62
N LYS A 244 -37.99 6.15 1.87
CA LYS A 244 -36.72 6.15 2.61
C LYS A 244 -35.56 6.68 1.78
N VAL A 245 -35.58 6.45 0.47
CA VAL A 245 -34.48 6.79 -0.44
C VAL A 245 -34.74 8.06 -1.26
N LYS A 246 -35.95 8.61 -1.23
CA LYS A 246 -36.40 9.79 -1.98
C LYS A 246 -35.47 10.99 -1.84
N SER A 247 -35.04 11.31 -0.62
CA SER A 247 -34.12 12.44 -0.37
C SER A 247 -32.73 12.19 -0.99
N ARG A 248 -32.22 10.96 -0.89
CA ARG A 248 -30.94 10.55 -1.50
C ARG A 248 -31.01 10.62 -3.02
N ILE A 249 -32.09 10.13 -3.63
CA ILE A 249 -32.33 10.22 -5.07
C ILE A 249 -32.45 11.69 -5.51
N ASN A 250 -33.19 12.50 -4.76
CA ASN A 250 -33.34 13.92 -5.08
C ASN A 250 -32.00 14.66 -5.11
N LYS A 251 -31.16 14.44 -4.09
CA LYS A 251 -29.81 15.02 -4.06
C LYS A 251 -28.98 14.59 -5.26
N LEU A 252 -28.97 13.28 -5.57
CA LEU A 252 -28.23 12.74 -6.71
C LEU A 252 -28.71 13.33 -8.04
N LEU A 253 -30.02 13.43 -8.26
CA LEU A 253 -30.57 14.00 -9.49
C LEU A 253 -30.31 15.50 -9.61
N ILE A 254 -30.29 16.23 -8.49
CA ILE A 254 -29.86 17.64 -8.49
C ILE A 254 -28.39 17.72 -8.90
N GLU A 255 -27.51 16.92 -8.31
CA GLU A 255 -26.08 16.91 -8.64
C GLU A 255 -25.84 16.57 -10.12
N GLN A 256 -26.48 15.52 -10.64
CA GLN A 256 -26.37 15.12 -12.06
C GLN A 256 -26.84 16.21 -13.02
N LYS A 257 -28.05 16.75 -12.80
CA LYS A 257 -28.59 17.82 -13.64
C LYS A 257 -27.77 19.11 -13.55
N SER A 258 -27.20 19.39 -12.36
CA SER A 258 -26.35 20.56 -12.16
C SER A 258 -25.07 20.45 -12.97
N ASP A 259 -24.48 19.25 -12.98
CA ASP A 259 -23.31 18.95 -13.79
C ASP A 259 -23.61 19.04 -15.29
N ASP A 260 -24.72 18.48 -15.74
CA ASP A 260 -25.17 18.57 -17.14
C ASP A 260 -25.37 20.03 -17.59
N LEU A 261 -25.95 20.88 -16.74
CA LEU A 261 -26.14 22.31 -17.02
C LEU A 261 -24.80 23.06 -17.05
N ALA A 262 -23.90 22.79 -16.10
CA ALA A 262 -22.57 23.39 -16.08
C ALA A 262 -21.75 23.01 -17.31
N LYS A 263 -21.81 21.73 -17.71
CA LYS A 263 -21.18 21.24 -18.94
C LYS A 263 -21.73 21.95 -20.17
N LYS A 264 -23.06 22.00 -20.30
CA LYS A 264 -23.73 22.65 -21.43
C LYS A 264 -23.41 24.14 -21.51
N GLU A 265 -23.38 24.82 -20.38
CA GLU A 265 -22.98 26.23 -20.30
C GLU A 265 -21.52 26.38 -20.75
N ALA A 266 -20.60 25.56 -20.25
CA ALA A 266 -19.19 25.60 -20.65
C ALA A 266 -19.01 25.37 -22.16
N GLU A 267 -19.67 24.36 -22.72
CA GLU A 267 -19.63 24.06 -24.15
C GLU A 267 -20.21 25.20 -25.00
N THR A 268 -21.38 25.73 -24.60
CA THR A 268 -22.03 26.87 -25.28
C THR A 268 -21.13 28.09 -25.26
N MET A 269 -20.54 28.39 -24.11
CA MET A 269 -19.66 29.54 -23.94
C MET A 269 -18.37 29.39 -24.75
N ARG A 270 -17.75 28.22 -24.72
CA ARG A 270 -16.58 27.90 -25.54
C ARG A 270 -16.87 28.06 -27.03
N GLU A 271 -18.00 27.57 -27.52
CA GLU A 271 -18.34 27.68 -28.95
C GLU A 271 -18.59 29.14 -29.35
N ARG A 272 -19.29 29.93 -28.52
CA ARG A 272 -19.51 31.36 -28.79
C ARG A 272 -18.20 32.15 -28.83
N ILE A 273 -17.23 31.82 -27.97
CA ILE A 273 -15.90 32.44 -27.99
C ILE A 273 -15.14 32.03 -29.26
N LYS A 274 -15.17 30.75 -29.62
CA LYS A 274 -14.52 30.22 -30.84
C LYS A 274 -15.08 30.84 -32.11
N GLU A 275 -16.40 31.02 -32.19
CA GLU A 275 -17.10 31.70 -33.29
C GLU A 275 -16.93 33.23 -33.26
N LYS A 276 -16.16 33.78 -32.30
CA LYS A 276 -15.94 35.22 -32.09
C LYS A 276 -17.23 36.03 -31.87
N LYS A 277 -18.33 35.38 -31.47
CA LYS A 277 -19.61 36.04 -31.12
C LYS A 277 -19.52 36.83 -29.82
N ILE A 278 -18.59 36.44 -28.96
CA ILE A 278 -18.20 37.12 -27.71
C ILE A 278 -16.69 36.96 -27.52
N THR A 279 -16.08 37.81 -26.70
CA THR A 279 -14.69 37.59 -26.27
C THR A 279 -14.64 36.96 -24.87
N PHE A 280 -13.54 36.27 -24.57
CA PHE A 280 -13.25 35.77 -23.22
C PHE A 280 -13.37 36.91 -22.18
N THR A 281 -12.81 38.07 -22.50
CA THR A 281 -12.84 39.25 -21.63
C THR A 281 -14.25 39.80 -21.42
N ASP A 282 -15.10 39.81 -22.45
CA ASP A 282 -16.49 40.29 -22.30
C ASP A 282 -17.32 39.37 -21.43
N TYR A 283 -17.06 38.06 -21.48
CA TYR A 283 -17.72 37.11 -20.59
C TYR A 283 -17.25 37.27 -19.15
N VAL A 284 -15.93 37.44 -18.92
CA VAL A 284 -15.38 37.74 -17.60
C VAL A 284 -16.01 38.99 -17.00
N LYS A 285 -16.20 40.06 -17.79
CA LYS A 285 -16.86 41.29 -17.32
C LYS A 285 -18.30 41.07 -16.87
N LYS A 286 -19.04 40.17 -17.53
CA LYS A 286 -20.44 39.82 -17.17
C LYS A 286 -20.52 38.84 -16.01
N HIS A 287 -19.52 37.97 -15.85
CA HIS A 287 -19.47 36.91 -14.85
C HIS A 287 -18.13 36.90 -14.10
N PRO A 288 -17.80 37.98 -13.36
CA PRO A 288 -16.46 38.13 -12.75
C PRO A 288 -16.17 37.04 -11.71
N PHE A 289 -17.19 36.49 -11.07
CA PHE A 289 -17.06 35.41 -10.09
C PHE A 289 -16.61 34.06 -10.68
N ARG A 290 -16.69 33.89 -12.02
CA ARG A 290 -16.21 32.69 -12.73
C ARG A 290 -14.74 32.80 -13.13
N TYR A 291 -14.13 33.99 -13.07
CA TYR A 291 -12.77 34.22 -13.55
C TYR A 291 -11.72 33.93 -12.48
N ASN A 292 -10.66 33.25 -12.88
CA ASN A 292 -9.48 32.98 -12.07
C ASN A 292 -8.21 33.12 -12.92
N SER A 293 -7.08 33.38 -12.27
CA SER A 293 -5.76 33.44 -12.92
C SER A 293 -4.76 32.63 -12.11
N THR A 294 -3.95 31.83 -12.79
CA THR A 294 -2.93 31.02 -12.13
C THR A 294 -1.65 31.83 -11.90
N PRO A 295 -0.81 31.49 -10.90
CA PRO A 295 0.61 31.78 -10.96
C PRO A 295 1.28 30.99 -12.11
N PHE A 296 2.59 31.18 -12.33
CA PHE A 296 3.34 30.29 -13.23
C PHE A 296 3.44 28.90 -12.62
N PHE A 297 3.05 27.88 -13.37
CA PHE A 297 3.11 26.48 -12.93
C PHE A 297 3.78 25.60 -14.00
N SER A 298 4.45 24.55 -13.54
CA SER A 298 4.97 23.47 -14.39
C SER A 298 3.90 22.42 -14.67
N SER A 299 4.11 21.54 -15.65
CA SER A 299 3.15 20.47 -15.98
C SER A 299 2.89 19.49 -14.82
N THR A 300 3.76 19.46 -13.81
CA THR A 300 3.70 18.55 -12.65
C THR A 300 3.38 19.24 -11.33
N GLU A 301 3.26 20.57 -11.33
CA GLU A 301 2.94 21.34 -10.13
C GLU A 301 1.43 21.44 -9.91
N LYS A 302 1.01 21.39 -8.64
CA LYS A 302 -0.38 21.70 -8.28
C LYS A 302 -0.65 23.18 -8.55
N VAL A 303 -1.71 23.46 -9.29
CA VAL A 303 -2.15 24.83 -9.60
C VAL A 303 -2.94 25.37 -8.41
N GLU A 304 -2.57 26.57 -7.95
CA GLU A 304 -3.30 27.25 -6.89
C GLU A 304 -4.74 27.57 -7.33
N GLY A 305 -5.73 27.32 -6.45
CA GLY A 305 -7.15 27.49 -6.76
C GLY A 305 -7.79 26.34 -7.54
N VAL A 306 -7.00 25.38 -8.04
CA VAL A 306 -7.49 24.19 -8.76
C VAL A 306 -7.10 22.95 -7.96
N GLU A 307 -8.06 22.05 -7.73
CA GLU A 307 -7.73 20.72 -7.19
C GLU A 307 -6.82 19.98 -8.16
N TRP A 308 -6.00 19.04 -7.65
CA TRP A 308 -5.02 18.34 -8.48
C TRP A 308 -5.71 17.65 -9.67
N THR A 309 -5.54 18.25 -10.86
CA THR A 309 -6.20 17.83 -12.09
C THR A 309 -5.17 17.79 -13.21
N PRO A 310 -4.48 16.66 -13.43
CA PRO A 310 -3.42 16.56 -14.43
C PRO A 310 -3.85 16.99 -15.85
N GLN A 311 -5.12 16.71 -16.21
CA GLN A 311 -5.68 17.11 -17.50
C GLN A 311 -5.73 18.63 -17.68
N PHE A 312 -5.98 19.40 -16.61
CA PHE A 312 -5.92 20.86 -16.63
C PHE A 312 -4.52 21.33 -17.03
N ASN A 313 -3.48 20.76 -16.41
CA ASN A 313 -2.09 21.08 -16.73
C ASN A 313 -1.75 20.71 -18.18
N GLN A 314 -2.06 19.48 -18.61
CA GLN A 314 -1.79 19.03 -19.98
C GLN A 314 -2.43 19.96 -21.02
N VAL A 315 -3.69 20.35 -20.81
CA VAL A 315 -4.39 21.26 -21.70
C VAL A 315 -3.73 22.63 -21.70
N ALA A 316 -3.43 23.23 -20.54
CA ALA A 316 -2.75 24.52 -20.48
C ALA A 316 -1.41 24.53 -21.24
N PHE A 317 -0.63 23.46 -21.13
CA PHE A 317 0.65 23.29 -21.82
C PHE A 317 0.52 22.99 -23.31
N SER A 318 -0.65 22.58 -23.80
CA SER A 318 -0.89 22.38 -25.24
C SER A 318 -1.20 23.68 -26.02
N LEU A 319 -1.58 24.75 -25.31
CA LEU A 319 -2.05 26.00 -25.92
C LEU A 319 -0.90 26.92 -26.36
N LYS A 320 -1.16 27.79 -27.34
CA LYS A 320 -0.29 28.95 -27.65
C LYS A 320 -0.75 30.19 -26.88
N PRO A 321 0.13 31.18 -26.60
CA PRO A 321 -0.29 32.41 -25.92
C PRO A 321 -1.46 33.09 -26.63
N GLY A 322 -2.51 33.40 -25.89
CA GLY A 322 -3.78 33.93 -26.39
C GLY A 322 -4.81 32.89 -26.82
N GLU A 323 -4.41 31.63 -27.03
CA GLU A 323 -5.29 30.52 -27.40
C GLU A 323 -6.16 30.06 -26.23
N ILE A 324 -7.33 29.52 -26.55
CA ILE A 324 -8.35 29.08 -25.60
C ILE A 324 -8.54 27.57 -25.72
N SER A 325 -8.69 26.88 -24.60
CA SER A 325 -8.83 25.43 -24.56
C SER A 325 -10.20 24.91 -25.00
N SER A 326 -10.27 23.60 -25.24
CA SER A 326 -11.50 22.84 -25.05
C SER A 326 -11.99 22.91 -23.60
N VAL A 327 -13.23 22.50 -23.36
CA VAL A 327 -13.77 22.39 -22.01
C VAL A 327 -13.02 21.28 -21.27
N VAL A 328 -12.50 21.61 -20.09
CA VAL A 328 -11.78 20.69 -19.20
C VAL A 328 -12.66 20.41 -17.99
N GLN A 329 -12.96 19.15 -17.73
CA GLN A 329 -13.66 18.77 -16.49
C GLN A 329 -12.68 18.84 -15.32
N ILE A 330 -13.10 19.48 -14.23
CA ILE A 330 -12.37 19.55 -12.97
C ILE A 330 -13.32 19.17 -11.83
N PRO A 331 -12.84 18.80 -10.62
CA PRO A 331 -13.73 18.33 -9.54
C PRO A 331 -14.88 19.27 -9.16
N GLN A 332 -14.71 20.58 -9.37
CA GLN A 332 -15.68 21.61 -9.02
C GLN A 332 -16.70 21.89 -10.14
N GLY A 333 -16.49 21.35 -11.35
CA GLY A 333 -17.31 21.59 -12.55
C GLY A 333 -16.47 21.61 -13.83
N TYR A 334 -16.61 22.65 -14.64
CA TYR A 334 -16.00 22.72 -15.97
C TYR A 334 -15.20 24.00 -16.15
N SER A 335 -14.04 23.88 -16.80
CA SER A 335 -13.09 24.95 -16.99
C SER A 335 -12.75 25.22 -18.46
N ILE A 336 -12.57 26.49 -18.80
CA ILE A 336 -12.07 26.94 -20.10
C ILE A 336 -10.86 27.83 -19.83
N LEU A 337 -9.69 27.41 -20.30
CA LEU A 337 -8.44 28.09 -20.07
C LEU A 337 -8.11 29.00 -21.26
N LYS A 338 -7.42 30.09 -20.99
CA LYS A 338 -6.74 30.93 -21.97
C LYS A 338 -5.28 31.05 -21.55
N LEU A 339 -4.36 30.63 -22.40
CA LEU A 339 -2.94 30.77 -22.08
C LEU A 339 -2.54 32.25 -22.15
N VAL A 340 -1.95 32.76 -21.08
CA VAL A 340 -1.50 34.16 -20.98
C VAL A 340 -0.05 34.27 -21.40
N GLU A 341 0.82 33.47 -20.77
CA GLU A 341 2.26 33.55 -20.96
C GLU A 341 2.91 32.17 -20.83
N ARG A 342 3.98 31.95 -21.60
CA ARG A 342 4.80 30.73 -21.56
C ARG A 342 6.25 31.10 -21.36
N LYS A 343 6.88 30.47 -20.37
CA LYS A 343 8.33 30.49 -20.15
C LYS A 343 8.88 29.15 -20.60
N THR A 344 9.66 29.16 -21.68
CA THR A 344 10.25 27.93 -22.24
C THR A 344 11.23 27.30 -21.26
N SER A 345 11.36 25.98 -21.34
CA SER A 345 12.42 25.26 -20.64
C SER A 345 13.77 25.86 -21.00
N ARG A 346 14.58 26.15 -20.00
CA ARG A 346 15.92 26.73 -20.20
C ARG A 346 16.86 26.35 -19.08
N ILE A 347 18.14 26.29 -19.42
CA ILE A 347 19.21 26.22 -18.44
C ILE A 347 19.54 27.67 -18.06
N PRO A 348 19.36 28.07 -16.78
CA PRO A 348 19.63 29.43 -16.36
C PRO A 348 21.13 29.72 -16.48
N PRO A 349 21.52 30.93 -16.93
CA PRO A 349 22.94 31.28 -17.06
C PRO A 349 23.63 31.24 -15.70
N LEU A 350 24.93 30.92 -15.69
CA LEU A 350 25.75 30.81 -14.47
C LEU A 350 25.54 31.97 -13.49
N LYS A 351 25.47 33.21 -14.00
CA LYS A 351 25.25 34.42 -13.18
C LYS A 351 23.94 34.40 -12.37
N GLU A 352 22.89 33.77 -12.88
CA GLU A 352 21.56 33.69 -12.22
C GLU A 352 21.57 32.68 -11.06
N ILE A 353 22.37 31.62 -11.16
CA ILE A 353 22.40 30.51 -10.19
C ILE A 353 23.77 30.30 -9.51
N THR A 354 24.67 31.29 -9.58
CA THR A 354 26.04 31.18 -9.04
C THR A 354 26.05 30.79 -7.56
N GLN A 355 25.21 31.41 -6.74
CA GLN A 355 25.12 31.12 -5.31
C GLN A 355 24.65 29.67 -5.05
N LYS A 356 23.63 29.22 -5.78
CA LYS A 356 23.09 27.85 -5.68
C LYS A 356 24.14 26.80 -6.09
N ILE A 357 24.89 27.07 -7.16
CA ILE A 357 25.99 26.18 -7.60
C ILE A 357 27.11 26.18 -6.57
N LYS A 358 27.49 27.34 -6.04
CA LYS A 358 28.50 27.45 -4.99
C LYS A 358 28.14 26.57 -3.79
N GLU A 359 26.89 26.61 -3.33
CA GLU A 359 26.41 25.74 -2.24
C GLU A 359 26.52 24.25 -2.59
N LYS A 360 26.21 23.86 -3.84
CA LYS A 360 26.37 22.47 -4.31
C LYS A 360 27.84 22.03 -4.36
N VAL A 361 28.73 22.90 -4.85
CA VAL A 361 30.18 22.64 -4.87
C VAL A 361 30.74 22.54 -3.46
N VAL A 362 30.31 23.42 -2.54
CA VAL A 362 30.67 23.34 -1.11
C VAL A 362 30.23 22.00 -0.54
N GLN A 363 28.99 21.56 -0.79
CA GLN A 363 28.48 20.26 -0.34
C GLN A 363 29.29 19.08 -0.89
N GLU A 364 29.60 19.08 -2.19
CA GLU A 364 30.36 17.99 -2.83
C GLU A 364 31.80 17.93 -2.29
N LYS A 365 32.45 19.08 -2.14
CA LYS A 365 33.79 19.15 -1.55
C LYS A 365 33.79 18.76 -0.08
N ALA A 366 32.84 19.25 0.70
CA ALA A 366 32.74 18.92 2.13
C ALA A 366 32.48 17.41 2.32
N LYS A 367 31.67 16.81 1.42
CA LYS A 367 31.50 15.35 1.34
C LYS A 367 32.82 14.66 1.05
N ARG A 368 33.58 15.12 0.04
CA ARG A 368 34.89 14.55 -0.29
C ARG A 368 35.88 14.67 0.87
N THR A 369 35.92 15.82 1.56
CA THR A 369 36.75 16.01 2.76
C THR A 369 36.38 15.04 3.87
N ALA A 370 35.07 14.86 4.14
CA ALA A 370 34.60 13.87 5.11
C ALA A 370 35.02 12.44 4.73
N GLU A 371 34.95 12.10 3.44
CA GLU A 371 35.41 10.80 2.93
C GLU A 371 36.92 10.59 3.15
N GLU A 372 37.74 11.59 2.79
CA GLU A 372 39.20 11.54 2.94
C GLU A 372 39.58 11.39 4.43
N LYS A 373 38.89 12.11 5.33
CA LYS A 373 39.07 11.96 6.79
C LYS A 373 38.62 10.59 7.28
N ALA A 374 37.50 10.07 6.79
CA ALA A 374 37.04 8.72 7.14
C ALA A 374 38.03 7.63 6.67
N LYS A 375 38.60 7.79 5.46
CA LYS A 375 39.67 6.92 4.93
C LYS A 375 40.93 7.00 5.79
N GLN A 376 41.30 8.20 6.24
CA GLN A 376 42.43 8.40 7.13
C GLN A 376 42.20 7.70 8.49
N ILE A 377 41.04 7.89 9.11
CA ILE A 377 40.67 7.23 10.38
C ILE A 377 40.70 5.71 10.22
N GLN A 378 40.13 5.17 9.14
CA GLN A 378 40.19 3.73 8.86
C GLN A 378 41.64 3.23 8.81
N LYS A 379 42.52 3.95 8.10
CA LYS A 379 43.92 3.58 7.95
C LYS A 379 44.63 3.56 9.31
N GLU A 380 44.46 4.60 10.11
CA GLU A 380 45.10 4.71 11.43
C GLU A 380 44.59 3.64 12.41
N ILE A 381 43.29 3.25 12.35
CA ILE A 381 42.76 2.12 13.12
C ILE A 381 43.42 0.79 12.70
N LYS A 382 43.64 0.58 11.40
CA LYS A 382 44.33 -0.63 10.90
C LYS A 382 45.80 -0.68 11.31
N GLU A 383 46.44 0.46 11.51
CA GLU A 383 47.82 0.59 11.98
C GLU A 383 47.95 0.44 13.51
N GLY A 384 46.83 0.29 14.22
CA GLY A 384 46.80 -0.01 15.65
C GLY A 384 46.54 1.20 16.55
N GLU A 385 46.24 2.38 16.01
CA GLU A 385 45.75 3.50 16.82
C GLU A 385 44.38 3.16 17.42
N ASN A 386 44.16 3.58 18.67
CA ASN A 386 42.88 3.34 19.33
C ASN A 386 41.85 4.40 18.93
N LEU A 387 40.56 4.03 18.98
CA LEU A 387 39.49 4.94 18.58
C LEU A 387 39.42 6.22 19.45
N SER A 388 39.83 6.13 20.72
CA SER A 388 39.82 7.24 21.69
C SER A 388 40.87 8.32 21.41
N SER A 389 42.03 7.98 20.84
CA SER A 389 43.04 8.95 20.39
C SER A 389 42.58 9.65 19.12
N LEU A 390 42.00 8.88 18.19
CA LEU A 390 41.52 9.37 16.90
C LEU A 390 40.39 10.38 17.07
N VAL A 391 39.39 10.09 17.91
CA VAL A 391 38.30 11.06 18.14
C VAL A 391 38.81 12.38 18.73
N LYS A 392 39.84 12.37 19.59
CA LYS A 392 40.48 13.60 20.09
C LYS A 392 41.25 14.32 18.98
N LYS A 393 42.04 13.59 18.19
CA LYS A 393 42.85 14.13 17.08
C LYS A 393 42.00 14.82 16.01
N PHE A 394 40.83 14.27 15.70
CA PHE A 394 39.92 14.80 14.67
C PHE A 394 38.77 15.66 15.24
N GLY A 395 38.71 15.84 16.56
CA GLY A 395 37.62 16.55 17.24
C GLY A 395 36.25 15.94 16.95
N LEU A 396 36.16 14.61 16.99
CA LEU A 396 34.96 13.81 16.73
C LEU A 396 34.49 13.13 18.02
N GLU A 397 33.36 12.45 17.93
CA GLU A 397 32.85 11.55 18.97
C GLU A 397 32.63 10.17 18.36
N TYR A 398 32.70 9.13 19.20
CA TYR A 398 32.30 7.78 18.81
C TYR A 398 31.09 7.35 19.62
N LYS A 399 30.31 6.45 19.03
CA LYS A 399 29.18 5.80 19.70
C LYS A 399 29.47 4.33 19.89
N SER A 400 28.99 3.78 20.99
CA SER A 400 29.10 2.36 21.30
C SER A 400 27.75 1.69 21.16
N LEU A 401 27.75 0.55 20.47
CA LEU A 401 26.61 -0.35 20.34
C LEU A 401 26.99 -1.66 21.05
N GLU A 402 26.30 -1.96 22.14
CA GLU A 402 26.51 -3.18 22.92
C GLU A 402 25.47 -4.24 22.55
N TYR A 403 25.93 -5.48 22.30
CA TYR A 403 25.09 -6.66 22.08
C TYR A 403 24.06 -6.54 20.94
N LEU A 404 24.45 -5.92 19.85
CA LEU A 404 23.62 -5.66 18.69
C LEU A 404 23.33 -6.96 17.89
N LYS A 405 22.06 -7.25 17.62
CA LYS A 405 21.58 -8.29 16.68
C LYS A 405 21.15 -7.69 15.34
N ARG A 406 21.11 -8.50 14.28
CA ARG A 406 20.79 -8.05 12.90
C ARG A 406 19.44 -7.31 12.78
N GLY A 407 18.45 -7.69 13.59
CA GLY A 407 17.12 -7.10 13.61
C GLY A 407 16.98 -5.84 14.48
N ASP A 408 18.01 -5.48 15.27
CA ASP A 408 17.86 -4.43 16.28
C ASP A 408 17.76 -3.03 15.68
N TRP A 409 17.00 -2.18 16.37
CA TRP A 409 16.84 -0.77 16.02
C TRP A 409 18.06 0.05 16.46
N ILE A 410 18.46 1.01 15.63
CA ILE A 410 19.49 2.01 15.94
C ILE A 410 18.83 3.38 15.81
N GLU A 411 18.76 4.15 16.90
CA GLU A 411 17.96 5.39 16.99
C GLU A 411 18.22 6.40 15.87
N GLU A 412 19.45 6.44 15.36
CA GLU A 412 19.91 7.42 14.38
C GLU A 412 19.92 6.90 12.93
N LEU A 413 19.57 5.63 12.71
CA LEU A 413 19.61 4.98 11.41
C LEU A 413 18.27 4.30 11.13
N ASP A 414 17.57 4.75 10.09
CA ASP A 414 16.31 4.17 9.64
C ASP A 414 16.44 3.48 8.26
N GLY A 415 15.44 2.68 7.94
CA GLY A 415 15.26 2.06 6.63
C GLY A 415 16.54 1.47 6.01
N THR A 416 16.89 1.99 4.84
CA THR A 416 18.02 1.51 4.02
C THR A 416 19.39 1.78 4.64
N ASP A 417 19.51 2.83 5.47
CA ASP A 417 20.79 3.17 6.10
C ASP A 417 21.12 2.19 7.20
N ARG A 418 20.12 1.81 8.01
CA ARG A 418 20.26 0.75 9.00
C ARG A 418 20.69 -0.54 8.34
N GLU A 419 20.05 -0.93 7.23
CA GLU A 419 20.38 -2.17 6.52
C GLU A 419 21.85 -2.20 6.06
N LYS A 420 22.31 -1.15 5.38
CA LYS A 420 23.71 -1.04 4.92
C LYS A 420 24.71 -1.01 6.08
N PHE A 421 24.38 -0.30 7.16
CA PHE A 421 25.21 -0.27 8.36
C PHE A 421 25.36 -1.67 8.95
N MET A 422 24.24 -2.38 9.10
CA MET A 422 24.21 -3.71 9.71
C MET A 422 24.91 -4.75 8.83
N GLU A 423 24.67 -4.73 7.51
CA GLU A 423 25.38 -5.59 6.56
C GLU A 423 26.91 -5.38 6.69
N THR A 424 27.34 -4.12 6.71
CA THR A 424 28.77 -3.79 6.86
C THR A 424 29.31 -4.28 8.19
N ALA A 425 28.67 -3.91 9.32
CA ALA A 425 29.16 -4.23 10.66
C ALA A 425 29.31 -5.74 10.89
N PHE A 426 28.31 -6.52 10.46
CA PHE A 426 28.32 -7.98 10.62
C PHE A 426 29.25 -8.71 9.64
N SER A 427 29.69 -8.06 8.56
CA SER A 427 30.70 -8.61 7.64
C SER A 427 32.13 -8.53 8.20
N LEU A 428 32.38 -7.71 9.23
CA LEU A 428 33.72 -7.47 9.77
C LEU A 428 34.22 -8.62 10.66
N ALA A 429 35.48 -8.99 10.56
CA ALA A 429 36.12 -9.85 11.57
C ALA A 429 36.24 -9.12 12.93
N LYS A 430 36.34 -9.88 14.04
CA LYS A 430 36.58 -9.31 15.38
C LYS A 430 37.86 -8.47 15.38
N GLY A 431 37.78 -7.23 15.86
CA GLY A 431 38.86 -6.24 15.81
C GLY A 431 38.96 -5.47 14.48
N GLY A 432 38.24 -5.92 13.45
CA GLY A 432 38.25 -5.32 12.12
C GLY A 432 37.52 -3.97 12.06
N VAL A 433 37.87 -3.18 11.04
CA VAL A 433 37.29 -1.86 10.77
C VAL A 433 36.76 -1.79 9.32
N SER A 434 35.58 -1.20 9.15
CA SER A 434 34.93 -1.05 7.86
C SER A 434 35.66 -0.06 6.95
N PRO A 435 35.52 -0.17 5.62
CA PRO A 435 35.68 0.99 4.76
C PRO A 435 34.69 2.10 5.16
N PRO A 436 34.96 3.37 4.80
CA PRO A 436 33.99 4.44 4.97
C PRO A 436 32.67 4.10 4.26
N VAL A 437 31.59 4.04 5.02
CA VAL A 437 30.25 3.75 4.50
C VAL A 437 29.49 5.06 4.36
N TRP A 438 29.05 5.38 3.14
CA TRP A 438 28.16 6.52 2.93
C TRP A 438 26.72 6.15 3.26
N LEU A 439 26.18 6.78 4.29
CA LEU A 439 24.77 6.76 4.66
C LEU A 439 24.15 8.15 4.40
N SER A 440 22.83 8.30 4.51
CA SER A 440 22.11 9.54 4.16
C SER A 440 22.66 10.80 4.82
N GLN A 441 23.16 10.68 6.06
CA GLN A 441 23.64 11.82 6.84
C GLN A 441 25.15 12.07 6.71
N GLY A 442 25.94 11.09 6.24
CA GLY A 442 27.40 11.23 6.14
C GLY A 442 28.15 9.91 6.10
N TYR A 443 29.47 9.98 6.34
CA TYR A 443 30.32 8.78 6.35
C TYR A 443 30.41 8.16 7.73
N TYR A 444 30.36 6.83 7.77
CA TYR A 444 30.51 6.03 8.98
C TYR A 444 31.76 5.14 8.87
N VAL A 445 32.53 5.09 9.96
CA VAL A 445 33.62 4.12 10.13
C VAL A 445 33.28 3.25 11.32
N ILE A 446 33.13 1.95 11.08
CA ILE A 446 32.61 0.98 12.06
C ILE A 446 33.76 0.06 12.45
N GLN A 447 34.03 -0.06 13.75
CA GLN A 447 34.99 -1.02 14.29
C GLN A 447 34.25 -2.07 15.11
N LEU A 448 34.50 -3.34 14.81
CA LEU A 448 33.93 -4.45 15.56
C LEU A 448 34.81 -4.77 16.76
N THR A 449 34.35 -4.50 17.99
CA THR A 449 35.12 -4.73 19.22
C THR A 449 34.84 -6.10 19.83
N GLY A 450 33.64 -6.65 19.59
CA GLY A 450 33.21 -7.92 20.14
C GLY A 450 32.29 -8.66 19.20
N ARG A 451 32.34 -9.98 19.29
CA ARG A 451 31.44 -10.88 18.59
C ARG A 451 31.18 -12.08 19.50
N ASP A 452 29.91 -12.32 19.78
CA ASP A 452 29.44 -13.43 20.59
C ASP A 452 28.69 -14.42 19.68
N LEU A 453 29.18 -15.65 19.69
CA LEU A 453 28.74 -16.77 18.84
C LEU A 453 28.66 -18.07 19.66
N SER A 454 28.40 -17.99 20.97
CA SER A 454 28.33 -19.20 21.81
C SER A 454 27.36 -20.24 21.24
N LEU A 455 27.85 -21.46 20.97
CA LEU A 455 27.03 -22.56 20.45
C LEU A 455 26.32 -23.37 21.54
N GLU A 456 26.50 -23.02 22.82
CA GLU A 456 25.89 -23.75 23.94
C GLU A 456 24.35 -23.77 23.85
N GLU A 457 23.76 -22.66 23.40
CA GLU A 457 22.31 -22.50 23.26
C GLU A 457 21.76 -23.17 21.98
N PHE A 458 22.58 -23.32 20.93
CA PHE A 458 22.15 -23.92 19.67
C PHE A 458 21.59 -25.34 19.86
N THR A 459 22.22 -26.15 20.71
CA THR A 459 21.75 -27.53 20.97
C THR A 459 20.33 -27.58 21.53
N LYS A 460 19.93 -26.57 22.32
CA LYS A 460 18.60 -26.47 22.93
C LYS A 460 17.55 -25.92 21.95
N GLU A 461 17.97 -25.07 21.01
CA GLU A 461 17.06 -24.38 20.08
C GLU A 461 17.03 -24.99 18.67
N ARG A 462 17.89 -25.97 18.36
CA ARG A 462 18.05 -26.55 17.02
C ARG A 462 16.74 -26.98 16.38
N GLU A 463 15.86 -27.66 17.12
CA GLU A 463 14.60 -28.16 16.57
C GLU A 463 13.67 -27.03 16.14
N LYS A 464 13.57 -25.97 16.95
CA LYS A 464 12.79 -24.77 16.64
C LYS A 464 13.30 -24.11 15.36
N PHE A 465 14.61 -23.84 15.29
CA PHE A 465 15.21 -23.20 14.11
C PHE A 465 15.16 -24.07 12.85
N THR A 466 15.14 -25.40 13.01
CA THR A 466 14.89 -26.34 11.89
C THR A 466 13.50 -26.13 11.32
N GLN A 467 12.48 -26.08 12.19
CA GLN A 467 11.08 -25.87 11.78
C GLN A 467 10.88 -24.49 11.13
N ASP A 468 11.47 -23.45 11.71
CA ASP A 468 11.38 -22.08 11.21
C ASP A 468 12.03 -21.95 9.83
N LEU A 469 13.29 -22.43 9.67
CA LEU A 469 14.00 -22.36 8.39
C LEU A 469 13.32 -23.21 7.31
N THR A 470 12.84 -24.41 7.67
CA THR A 470 12.11 -25.28 6.74
C THR A 470 10.84 -24.59 6.25
N SER A 471 10.11 -23.93 7.14
CA SER A 471 8.88 -23.21 6.79
C SER A 471 9.16 -22.02 5.87
N GLN A 472 10.24 -21.27 6.12
CA GLN A 472 10.66 -20.16 5.28
C GLN A 472 11.05 -20.62 3.87
N LYS A 473 11.95 -21.60 3.75
CA LYS A 473 12.38 -22.12 2.44
C LYS A 473 11.22 -22.73 1.64
N ARG A 474 10.28 -23.40 2.32
CA ARG A 474 9.05 -23.93 1.68
C ARG A 474 8.16 -22.84 1.09
N ALA A 475 8.07 -21.69 1.77
CA ALA A 475 7.32 -20.54 1.26
C ALA A 475 8.05 -19.89 0.06
N GLU A 476 9.37 -19.74 0.16
CA GLU A 476 10.20 -19.18 -0.92
C GLU A 476 10.15 -20.04 -2.19
N GLU A 477 10.36 -21.35 -2.08
CA GLU A 477 10.32 -22.27 -3.23
C GLU A 477 8.95 -22.25 -3.91
N LEU A 478 7.86 -22.23 -3.13
CA LEU A 478 6.52 -22.10 -3.68
C LEU A 478 6.33 -20.80 -4.45
N ASN A 479 6.82 -19.68 -3.91
CA ASN A 479 6.75 -18.38 -4.57
C ASN A 479 7.57 -18.35 -5.86
N LEU A 480 8.79 -18.88 -5.84
CA LEU A 480 9.65 -18.99 -7.03
C LEU A 480 9.01 -19.87 -8.10
N TRP A 481 8.41 -20.99 -7.71
CA TRP A 481 7.67 -21.87 -8.62
C TRP A 481 6.46 -21.15 -9.24
N LEU A 482 5.66 -20.45 -8.44
CA LEU A 482 4.53 -19.64 -8.92
C LEU A 482 4.98 -18.54 -9.88
N GLN A 483 6.09 -17.86 -9.58
CA GLN A 483 6.67 -16.85 -10.46
C GLN A 483 7.07 -17.44 -11.81
N LYS A 484 7.79 -18.57 -11.82
CA LYS A 484 8.18 -19.28 -13.05
C LYS A 484 6.98 -19.74 -13.87
N ILE A 485 5.89 -20.16 -13.23
CA ILE A 485 4.64 -20.47 -13.94
C ILE A 485 4.05 -19.21 -14.56
N ARG A 486 3.98 -18.11 -13.81
CA ARG A 486 3.43 -16.84 -14.28
C ARG A 486 4.20 -16.29 -15.48
N GLU A 487 5.53 -16.37 -15.45
CA GLU A 487 6.40 -15.93 -16.56
C GLU A 487 6.18 -16.75 -17.84
N LYS A 488 5.85 -18.05 -17.71
CA LYS A 488 5.59 -18.94 -18.85
C LYS A 488 4.13 -18.96 -19.29
N ALA A 489 3.22 -18.41 -18.48
CA ALA A 489 1.80 -18.40 -18.77
C ALA A 489 1.48 -17.32 -19.81
N LYS A 490 0.66 -17.66 -20.80
CA LYS A 490 0.03 -16.66 -21.65
C LYS A 490 -1.07 -15.97 -20.82
N ILE A 491 -0.78 -14.76 -20.32
CA ILE A 491 -1.71 -13.97 -19.53
C ILE A 491 -2.32 -12.89 -20.43
N GLU A 492 -3.63 -12.97 -20.65
CA GLU A 492 -4.41 -11.93 -21.32
C GLU A 492 -5.05 -11.04 -20.24
N ASP A 493 -4.58 -9.81 -20.12
CA ASP A 493 -5.12 -8.84 -19.16
C ASP A 493 -6.24 -8.02 -19.83
N ASN A 494 -7.48 -8.38 -19.52
CA ASN A 494 -8.68 -7.72 -20.00
C ASN A 494 -9.22 -6.67 -19.02
N SER A 495 -8.44 -6.27 -18.01
CA SER A 495 -8.89 -5.30 -17.00
C SER A 495 -9.28 -3.94 -17.60
N SER A 496 -8.65 -3.54 -18.69
CA SER A 496 -9.01 -2.33 -19.47
C SER A 496 -10.40 -2.36 -20.08
N LEU A 497 -11.05 -3.53 -20.19
CA LEU A 497 -12.44 -3.65 -20.65
C LEU A 497 -13.46 -3.33 -19.54
N PHE A 498 -13.03 -3.33 -18.29
CA PHE A 498 -13.90 -3.17 -17.12
C PHE A 498 -13.57 -1.94 -16.28
N PHE A 499 -12.37 -1.38 -16.45
CA PHE A 499 -11.90 -0.17 -15.80
C PHE A 499 -11.44 0.81 -16.89
N SER A 500 -12.27 1.81 -17.21
CA SER A 500 -11.80 2.97 -17.99
C SER A 500 -10.77 3.74 -17.16
N PRO A 501 -9.68 4.22 -17.79
CA PRO A 501 -8.59 4.95 -17.12
C PRO A 501 -9.04 6.25 -16.46
#